data_AF-A0A1W9M5M1-F1
#
_entry.id   AF-A0A1W9M5M1-F1
#
_cell.length_a   1.000
_cell.length_b   1.000
_cell.length_c   1.000
_cell.angle_alpha   90.00
_cell.angle_beta   90.00
_cell.angle_gamma   90.00
#
_symmetry.space_group_name_H-M   'P 1'
#
loop_
_entity.id
_entity.type
_entity.pdbx_description
1 polymer ?
#
loop_
_entity_poly.entity_id
_entity_poly.type
_entity_poly.pdbx_seq_one_letter_code
_entity_poly.pdbx_strand_id
1 'polypeptide(L)'
;VWETSFPEEKELYLIYRKYFQPAIEILEQELMYNIKYVGPLRAEPQRRYQEREIEKDVGSRGENTVLLLRKHWRKKVAFVELPEDESRVVSWETLKTADMELGAAINEALRWMGMQKLEVKENSGVIRADFVALSHEDKWVTIADVGFGVSQILPVLTTALLSDTDSLLIFEQPEIHLHPRAQARLAELMVCLARTGRRMIIETHSDHLINRLRRISAEDMTNELADQVGIVFVQQNKDRDGAYIESLKLNEEGLIENWPPGFLAETAEDSRAIIKAGISKRRGERSNTI
;
A
#
# COMPACT_ATOMS: atom_id res chain seq x y z
N VAL A 1 10.44 -21.71 -48.49
CA VAL A 1 10.37 -20.44 -49.24
C VAL A 1 9.35 -19.59 -48.53
N TRP A 2 9.78 -18.57 -47.79
CA TRP A 2 8.85 -17.57 -47.28
C TRP A 2 8.47 -16.73 -48.49
N GLU A 3 7.26 -16.90 -49.01
CA GLU A 3 6.75 -16.06 -50.09
C GLU A 3 6.64 -14.62 -49.55
N THR A 4 7.50 -13.76 -50.06
CA THR A 4 7.55 -12.32 -49.80
C THR A 4 6.46 -11.59 -50.59
N SER A 5 5.20 -12.00 -50.43
CA SER A 5 4.06 -11.15 -50.81
C SER A 5 3.40 -10.68 -49.53
N PHE A 6 3.59 -9.40 -49.21
CA PHE A 6 2.80 -8.76 -48.15
C PHE A 6 1.31 -8.94 -48.48
N PRO A 7 0.47 -9.36 -47.52
CA PRO A 7 -0.95 -9.53 -47.76
C PRO A 7 -1.56 -8.22 -48.26
N GLU A 8 -2.52 -8.31 -49.19
CA GLU A 8 -3.22 -7.13 -49.69
C GLU A 8 -3.95 -6.41 -48.54
N GLU A 9 -4.15 -5.10 -48.66
CA GLU A 9 -4.72 -4.25 -47.61
C GLU A 9 -6.07 -4.77 -47.07
N LYS A 10 -6.89 -5.36 -47.94
CA LYS A 10 -8.17 -5.98 -47.58
C LYS A 10 -8.01 -7.24 -46.72
N GLU A 11 -6.97 -8.02 -46.97
CA GLU A 11 -6.65 -9.23 -46.23
C GLU A 11 -6.04 -8.88 -44.86
N LEU A 12 -5.16 -7.88 -44.81
CA LEU A 12 -4.68 -7.28 -43.57
C LEU A 12 -5.83 -6.73 -42.71
N TYR A 13 -6.80 -6.03 -43.31
CA TYR A 13 -7.98 -5.53 -42.58
C TYR A 13 -8.85 -6.65 -42.01
N LEU A 14 -9.04 -7.75 -42.75
CA LEU A 14 -9.77 -8.93 -42.26
C LEU A 14 -9.04 -9.63 -41.11
N ILE A 15 -7.72 -9.78 -41.22
CA ILE A 15 -6.87 -10.33 -40.13
C ILE A 15 -6.95 -9.42 -38.90
N TYR A 16 -6.84 -8.10 -39.09
CA TYR A 16 -6.95 -7.12 -38.01
C TYR A 16 -8.29 -7.23 -37.29
N ARG A 17 -9.40 -7.14 -38.01
CA ARG A 17 -10.75 -7.17 -37.43
C ARG A 17 -11.09 -8.52 -36.78
N LYS A 18 -10.60 -9.63 -37.34
CA LYS A 18 -10.93 -10.98 -36.86
C LYS A 18 -10.10 -11.38 -35.64
N TYR A 19 -8.84 -10.98 -35.57
CA TYR A 19 -7.91 -11.47 -34.55
C TYR A 19 -7.33 -10.35 -33.68
N PHE A 20 -6.81 -9.28 -34.28
CA PHE A 20 -6.12 -8.23 -33.51
C PHE A 20 -7.08 -7.35 -32.74
N GLN A 21 -8.18 -6.90 -33.35
CA GLN A 21 -9.14 -6.02 -32.68
C GLN A 21 -9.73 -6.69 -31.42
N PRO A 22 -10.26 -7.93 -31.46
CA PRO A 22 -10.72 -8.59 -30.24
C PRO A 22 -9.62 -8.82 -29.21
N ALA A 23 -8.40 -9.14 -29.66
CA ALA A 23 -7.26 -9.32 -28.75
C ALA A 23 -6.87 -8.01 -28.06
N ILE A 24 -6.89 -6.88 -28.79
CA ILE A 24 -6.65 -5.55 -28.23
C ILE A 24 -7.77 -5.19 -27.26
N GLU A 25 -9.03 -5.41 -27.61
CA GLU A 25 -10.17 -5.13 -26.73
C GLU A 25 -10.08 -5.94 -25.42
N ILE A 26 -9.69 -7.22 -25.50
CA ILE A 26 -9.43 -8.05 -24.31
C ILE A 26 -8.25 -7.50 -23.51
N LEU A 27 -7.13 -7.18 -24.16
CA LEU A 27 -5.95 -6.64 -23.48
C LEU A 27 -6.25 -5.30 -22.80
N GLU A 28 -6.97 -4.40 -23.47
CA GLU A 28 -7.40 -3.13 -22.89
C GLU A 28 -8.32 -3.36 -21.70
N GLN A 29 -9.27 -4.28 -21.79
CA GLN A 29 -10.10 -4.64 -20.64
C GLN A 29 -9.25 -5.19 -19.48
N GLU A 30 -8.40 -6.17 -19.73
CA GLU A 30 -7.53 -6.76 -18.71
C GLU A 30 -6.63 -5.71 -18.05
N LEU A 31 -5.97 -4.85 -18.85
CA LEU A 31 -5.09 -3.80 -18.34
C LEU A 31 -5.86 -2.74 -17.54
N MET A 32 -7.03 -2.30 -18.03
CA MET A 32 -7.81 -1.26 -17.36
C MET A 32 -8.54 -1.77 -16.10
N TYR A 33 -9.02 -3.01 -16.10
CA TYR A 33 -9.80 -3.56 -14.98
C TYR A 33 -8.93 -4.21 -13.93
N ASN A 34 -7.91 -4.97 -14.35
CA ASN A 34 -7.12 -5.79 -13.43
C ASN A 34 -5.81 -5.14 -13.02
N ILE A 35 -5.37 -4.03 -13.64
CA ILE A 35 -4.21 -3.27 -13.17
C ILE A 35 -4.66 -1.92 -12.64
N LYS A 36 -4.36 -1.65 -11.37
CA LYS A 36 -4.66 -0.38 -10.69
C LYS A 36 -3.39 0.27 -10.20
N TYR A 37 -3.31 1.59 -10.33
CA TYR A 37 -2.13 2.36 -9.96
C TYR A 37 -2.50 3.56 -9.09
N VAL A 38 -1.78 3.74 -7.99
CA VAL A 38 -1.82 4.96 -7.18
C VAL A 38 -0.38 5.45 -7.00
N GLY A 39 -0.08 6.60 -7.61
CA GLY A 39 1.21 7.26 -7.55
C GLY A 39 1.46 7.96 -6.21
N PRO A 40 2.65 8.55 -6.00
CA PRO A 40 3.15 9.00 -4.70
C PRO A 40 2.53 10.33 -4.27
N LEU A 41 2.16 11.17 -5.24
CA LEU A 41 1.58 12.49 -5.00
C LEU A 41 0.05 12.43 -5.00
N ARG A 42 -0.56 12.40 -3.82
CA ARG A 42 -2.02 12.33 -3.71
C ARG A 42 -2.69 13.67 -4.00
N ALA A 43 -3.97 13.61 -4.36
CA ALA A 43 -4.81 14.77 -4.51
C ALA A 43 -5.08 15.42 -3.14
N GLU A 44 -5.13 16.75 -3.08
CA GLU A 44 -5.41 17.44 -1.83
C GLU A 44 -6.85 17.17 -1.37
N PRO A 45 -7.07 16.91 -0.06
CA PRO A 45 -8.41 16.70 0.46
C PRO A 45 -9.25 17.97 0.35
N GLN A 46 -10.49 17.82 -0.10
CA GLN A 46 -11.42 18.94 -0.25
C GLN A 46 -12.42 18.95 0.90
N ARG A 47 -12.85 20.16 1.32
CA ARG A 47 -13.92 20.31 2.32
C ARG A 47 -15.27 19.81 1.82
N ARG A 48 -15.49 19.87 0.49
CA ARG A 48 -16.72 19.50 -0.20
C ARG A 48 -16.35 18.96 -1.57
N TYR A 49 -16.96 17.84 -1.94
CA TYR A 49 -16.82 17.21 -3.24
C TYR A 49 -18.14 17.39 -4.00
N GLN A 50 -18.05 17.72 -5.29
CA GLN A 50 -19.22 17.82 -6.17
C GLN A 50 -19.49 16.48 -6.83
N GLU A 51 -20.77 16.15 -6.98
CA GLU A 51 -21.19 15.02 -7.83
C GLU A 51 -20.66 15.23 -9.25
N ARG A 52 -20.01 14.20 -9.79
CA ARG A 52 -19.55 14.13 -11.18
C ARG A 52 -19.72 12.71 -11.68
N GLU A 53 -19.56 12.50 -12.98
CA GLU A 53 -19.49 11.16 -13.52
C GLU A 53 -18.36 10.40 -12.82
N ILE A 54 -18.72 9.26 -12.22
CA ILE A 54 -17.82 8.53 -11.33
C ILE A 54 -16.97 7.62 -12.19
N GLU A 55 -15.69 7.95 -12.25
CA GLU A 55 -14.66 7.11 -12.84
C GLU A 55 -14.65 5.71 -12.21
N LYS A 56 -14.13 4.74 -12.95
CA LYS A 56 -14.09 3.34 -12.50
C LYS A 56 -13.04 3.09 -11.42
N ASP A 57 -12.05 3.97 -11.31
CA ASP A 57 -10.95 3.87 -10.36
C ASP A 57 -10.76 5.18 -9.58
N VAL A 58 -9.90 5.13 -8.57
CA VAL A 58 -9.63 6.29 -7.71
C VAL A 58 -8.83 7.38 -8.41
N GLY A 59 -8.32 7.14 -9.62
CA GLY A 59 -7.33 7.96 -10.30
C GLY A 59 -5.90 7.78 -9.74
N SER A 60 -4.89 8.16 -10.53
CA SER A 60 -3.48 8.00 -10.15
C SER A 60 -3.10 8.74 -8.86
N ARG A 61 -3.86 9.77 -8.47
CA ARG A 61 -3.61 10.58 -7.27
C ARG A 61 -4.68 10.36 -6.19
N GLY A 62 -5.66 9.49 -6.42
CA GLY A 62 -6.79 9.29 -5.49
C GLY A 62 -7.85 10.39 -5.54
N GLU A 63 -7.89 11.19 -6.60
CA GLU A 63 -8.84 12.29 -6.78
C GLU A 63 -10.31 11.85 -6.72
N ASN A 64 -10.62 10.61 -7.09
CA ASN A 64 -11.98 10.07 -7.12
C ASN A 64 -12.33 9.25 -5.87
N THR A 65 -11.41 9.12 -4.90
CA THR A 65 -11.58 8.25 -3.73
C THR A 65 -12.87 8.53 -2.95
N VAL A 66 -13.16 9.79 -2.63
CA VAL A 66 -14.36 10.13 -1.84
C VAL A 66 -15.66 9.83 -2.61
N LEU A 67 -15.67 10.06 -3.93
CA LEU A 67 -16.82 9.76 -4.78
C LEU A 67 -17.09 8.25 -4.85
N LEU A 68 -16.03 7.46 -5.01
CA LEU A 68 -16.13 6.00 -5.03
C LEU A 68 -16.54 5.43 -3.67
N LEU A 69 -15.97 5.93 -2.58
CA LEU A 69 -16.38 5.57 -1.23
C LEU A 69 -17.87 5.88 -1.02
N ARG A 70 -18.34 7.05 -1.44
CA ARG A 70 -19.76 7.41 -1.36
C ARG A 70 -20.63 6.40 -2.13
N LYS A 71 -20.28 6.14 -3.40
CA LYS A 71 -21.04 5.26 -4.30
C LYS A 71 -21.10 3.81 -3.80
N HIS A 72 -19.99 3.32 -3.25
CA HIS A 72 -19.79 1.92 -2.91
C HIS A 72 -19.74 1.66 -1.41
N TRP A 73 -20.12 2.62 -0.56
CA TRP A 73 -19.99 2.53 0.91
C TRP A 73 -20.58 1.25 1.50
N ARG A 74 -21.71 0.79 0.96
CA ARG A 74 -22.42 -0.42 1.37
C ARG A 74 -22.17 -1.63 0.46
N LYS A 75 -21.29 -1.52 -0.54
CA LYS A 75 -20.89 -2.65 -1.39
C LYS A 75 -20.20 -3.69 -0.51
N LYS A 76 -20.54 -4.97 -0.68
CA LYS A 76 -19.83 -6.06 -0.02
C LYS A 76 -18.47 -6.26 -0.69
N VAL A 77 -17.44 -6.35 0.14
CA VAL A 77 -16.05 -6.56 -0.27
C VAL A 77 -15.43 -7.65 0.61
N ALA A 78 -14.56 -8.46 0.01
CA ALA A 78 -13.75 -9.41 0.74
C ALA A 78 -12.64 -8.67 1.50
N PHE A 79 -12.64 -8.83 2.81
CA PHE A 79 -11.60 -8.32 3.72
C PHE A 79 -11.29 -9.38 4.78
N VAL A 80 -10.23 -9.19 5.56
CA VAL A 80 -9.90 -10.11 6.64
C VAL A 80 -10.36 -9.59 7.99
N GLU A 81 -10.64 -10.49 8.91
CA GLU A 81 -10.90 -10.15 10.30
C GLU A 81 -9.58 -9.78 10.99
N LEU A 82 -9.45 -8.50 11.40
CA LEU A 82 -8.28 -8.03 12.13
C LEU A 82 -8.43 -8.30 13.64
N PRO A 83 -7.33 -8.53 14.37
CA PRO A 83 -7.38 -8.68 15.82
C PRO A 83 -8.01 -7.47 16.52
N GLU A 84 -8.78 -7.74 17.58
CA GLU A 84 -9.29 -6.67 18.46
C GLU A 84 -8.13 -5.99 19.22
N ASP A 85 -7.18 -6.79 19.70
CA ASP A 85 -6.00 -6.32 20.43
C ASP A 85 -4.96 -5.70 19.47
N GLU A 86 -4.92 -4.37 19.44
CA GLU A 86 -3.96 -3.57 18.66
C GLU A 86 -2.51 -3.66 19.15
N SER A 87 -2.20 -4.44 20.19
CA SER A 87 -0.81 -4.77 20.54
C SER A 87 -0.30 -5.98 19.76
N ARG A 88 -1.21 -6.84 19.27
CA ARG A 88 -0.88 -8.04 18.50
C ARG A 88 -0.44 -7.69 17.08
N VAL A 89 0.11 -8.69 16.42
CA VAL A 89 0.45 -8.67 14.99
C VAL A 89 -0.48 -9.63 14.26
N VAL A 90 -0.73 -9.36 12.99
CA VAL A 90 -1.44 -10.30 12.13
C VAL A 90 -0.62 -11.58 11.98
N SER A 91 -1.25 -12.74 12.18
CA SER A 91 -0.66 -14.06 11.88
C SER A 91 -1.29 -14.61 10.61
N TRP A 92 -0.45 -15.02 9.67
CA TRP A 92 -0.88 -15.50 8.37
C TRP A 92 -1.80 -16.73 8.47
N GLU A 93 -1.49 -17.67 9.38
CA GLU A 93 -2.27 -18.91 9.53
C GLU A 93 -3.69 -18.67 10.03
N THR A 94 -3.89 -17.60 10.80
CA THR A 94 -5.17 -17.31 11.45
C THR A 94 -6.05 -16.34 10.67
N LEU A 95 -5.54 -15.78 9.57
CA LEU A 95 -6.29 -14.86 8.72
C LEU A 95 -7.51 -15.54 8.10
N LYS A 96 -8.69 -15.06 8.47
CA LYS A 96 -9.97 -15.44 7.89
C LYS A 96 -10.53 -14.32 7.05
N THR A 97 -10.88 -14.64 5.81
CA THR A 97 -11.57 -13.71 4.92
C THR A 97 -13.06 -13.76 5.20
N ALA A 98 -13.67 -12.58 5.28
CA ALA A 98 -15.10 -12.39 5.45
C ALA A 98 -15.60 -11.27 4.53
N ASP A 99 -16.88 -11.37 4.14
CA ASP A 99 -17.54 -10.31 3.40
C ASP A 99 -18.08 -9.25 4.36
N MET A 100 -17.68 -8.01 4.16
CA MET A 100 -18.19 -6.87 4.92
C MET A 100 -18.48 -5.69 4.02
N GLU A 101 -19.22 -4.70 4.52
CA GLU A 101 -19.46 -3.47 3.76
C GLU A 101 -18.15 -2.69 3.61
N LEU A 102 -17.92 -2.07 2.45
CA LEU A 102 -16.72 -1.27 2.18
C LEU A 102 -16.45 -0.24 3.28
N GLY A 103 -17.47 0.48 3.73
CA GLY A 103 -17.35 1.46 4.81
C GLY A 103 -16.93 0.84 6.14
N ALA A 104 -17.32 -0.42 6.40
CA ALA A 104 -16.87 -1.17 7.57
C ALA A 104 -15.40 -1.60 7.41
N ALA A 105 -15.02 -2.17 6.26
CA ALA A 105 -13.64 -2.57 5.97
C ALA A 105 -12.66 -1.39 6.02
N ILE A 106 -13.03 -0.24 5.46
CA ILE A 106 -12.24 0.99 5.54
C ILE A 106 -12.04 1.41 7.00
N ASN A 107 -13.11 1.42 7.79
CA ASN A 107 -13.01 1.81 9.20
C ASN A 107 -12.21 0.80 10.04
N GLU A 108 -12.30 -0.48 9.73
CA GLU A 108 -11.52 -1.54 10.37
C GLU A 108 -10.01 -1.38 10.05
N ALA A 109 -9.68 -1.11 8.79
CA ALA A 109 -8.31 -0.80 8.38
C ALA A 109 -7.78 0.49 9.03
N LEU A 110 -8.58 1.56 9.07
CA LEU A 110 -8.22 2.81 9.75
C LEU A 110 -7.98 2.60 11.24
N ARG A 111 -8.86 1.86 11.93
CA ARG A 111 -8.70 1.47 13.33
C ARG A 111 -7.37 0.76 13.55
N TRP A 112 -7.05 -0.24 12.72
CA TRP A 112 -5.79 -0.98 12.81
C TRP A 112 -4.55 -0.11 12.65
N MET A 113 -4.64 0.94 11.83
CA MET A 113 -3.57 1.93 11.65
C MET A 113 -3.52 2.99 12.77
N GLY A 114 -4.43 2.95 13.75
CA GLY A 114 -4.56 3.93 14.83
C GLY A 114 -5.18 5.25 14.38
N MET A 115 -6.05 5.21 13.37
CA MET A 115 -6.72 6.38 12.79
C MET A 115 -8.20 6.43 13.19
N GLN A 116 -8.79 7.62 13.07
CA GLN A 116 -10.18 7.86 13.46
C GLN A 116 -11.15 7.29 12.42
N LYS A 117 -12.37 7.03 12.88
CA LYS A 117 -13.47 6.55 12.04
C LYS A 117 -13.85 7.58 10.98
N LEU A 118 -14.02 7.11 9.75
CA LEU A 118 -14.52 7.83 8.58
C LEU A 118 -16.02 7.58 8.39
N GLU A 119 -16.73 8.63 8.00
CA GLU A 119 -18.07 8.56 7.44
C GLU A 119 -18.16 9.43 6.19
N VAL A 120 -18.82 8.93 5.14
CA VAL A 120 -19.06 9.68 3.92
C VAL A 120 -20.53 10.07 3.86
N LYS A 121 -20.80 11.38 3.90
CA LYS A 121 -22.14 11.98 3.94
C LYS A 121 -22.43 12.67 2.63
N GLU A 122 -23.69 12.60 2.21
CA GLU A 122 -24.22 13.38 1.09
C GLU A 122 -25.39 14.23 1.57
N ASN A 123 -25.39 15.52 1.22
CA ASN A 123 -26.51 16.41 1.48
C ASN A 123 -26.71 17.35 0.29
N SER A 124 -27.90 17.29 -0.33
CA SER A 124 -28.29 18.11 -1.49
C SER A 124 -27.25 18.10 -2.64
N GLY A 125 -26.69 16.94 -2.98
CA GLY A 125 -25.69 16.77 -4.05
C GLY A 125 -24.28 17.24 -3.69
N VAL A 126 -24.04 17.64 -2.43
CA VAL A 126 -22.71 17.92 -1.90
C VAL A 126 -22.25 16.73 -1.07
N ILE A 127 -21.09 16.18 -1.41
CA ILE A 127 -20.49 15.05 -0.72
C ILE A 127 -19.41 15.55 0.23
N ARG A 128 -19.35 14.95 1.41
CA ARG A 128 -18.34 15.21 2.42
C ARG A 128 -17.80 13.90 2.98
N ALA A 129 -16.49 13.77 3.02
CA ALA A 129 -15.81 12.78 3.84
C ALA A 129 -15.49 13.45 5.19
N ASP A 130 -16.11 12.96 6.25
CA ASP A 130 -15.93 13.48 7.60
C ASP A 130 -15.34 12.40 8.51
N PHE A 131 -14.43 12.80 9.39
CA PHE A 131 -13.82 11.95 10.41
C PHE A 131 -14.30 12.33 11.79
N VAL A 132 -14.34 11.36 12.70
CA VAL A 132 -14.53 11.63 14.13
C VAL A 132 -13.32 12.43 14.64
N ALA A 133 -13.59 13.51 15.38
CA ALA A 133 -12.55 14.40 15.87
C ALA A 133 -11.77 13.75 17.03
N LEU A 134 -10.43 13.87 16.98
CA LEU A 134 -9.52 13.37 18.01
C LEU A 134 -9.82 13.84 19.44
N SER A 135 -10.33 15.07 19.58
CA SER A 135 -10.57 15.69 20.88
C SER A 135 -11.98 15.43 21.43
N HIS A 136 -12.92 15.01 20.58
CA HIS A 136 -14.33 14.86 20.92
C HIS A 136 -14.96 13.80 20.00
N GLU A 137 -15.28 12.63 20.55
CA GLU A 137 -15.84 11.50 19.79
C GLU A 137 -17.21 11.82 19.15
N ASP A 138 -17.92 12.83 19.65
CA ASP A 138 -19.23 13.25 19.11
C ASP A 138 -19.13 14.28 17.97
N LYS A 139 -17.93 14.80 17.67
CA LYS A 139 -17.74 15.85 16.65
C LYS A 139 -17.14 15.27 15.38
N TRP A 140 -17.67 15.72 14.26
CA TRP A 140 -17.19 15.35 12.93
C TRP A 140 -16.46 16.52 12.28
N VAL A 141 -15.27 16.26 11.74
CA VAL A 141 -14.43 17.23 11.02
C VAL A 141 -14.21 16.78 9.59
N THR A 142 -14.05 17.73 8.65
CA THR A 142 -13.85 17.35 7.25
C THR A 142 -12.49 16.69 7.05
N ILE A 143 -12.35 15.85 6.02
CA ILE A 143 -11.06 15.28 5.61
C ILE A 143 -9.99 16.35 5.33
N ALA A 144 -10.40 17.58 4.97
CA ALA A 144 -9.48 18.69 4.77
C ALA A 144 -8.93 19.29 6.09
N ASP A 145 -9.53 18.94 7.22
CA ASP A 145 -9.15 19.40 8.56
C ASP A 145 -8.43 18.33 9.39
N VAL A 146 -8.28 17.10 8.88
CA VAL A 146 -7.52 16.03 9.55
C VAL A 146 -6.07 15.97 9.09
N GLY A 147 -5.23 15.28 9.87
CA GLY A 147 -3.82 15.09 9.55
C GLY A 147 -3.60 14.48 8.17
N PHE A 148 -2.59 15.00 7.45
CA PHE A 148 -2.33 14.71 6.05
C PHE A 148 -2.29 13.19 5.73
N GLY A 149 -1.70 12.38 6.62
CA GLY A 149 -1.54 10.94 6.41
C GLY A 149 -2.83 10.16 6.16
N VAL A 150 -3.97 10.58 6.73
CA VAL A 150 -5.24 9.86 6.53
C VAL A 150 -5.75 10.04 5.09
N SER A 151 -5.61 11.24 4.53
CA SER A 151 -5.96 11.51 3.14
C SER A 151 -5.06 10.74 2.16
N GLN A 152 -3.83 10.41 2.56
CA GLN A 152 -2.89 9.66 1.71
C GLN A 152 -3.25 8.19 1.58
N ILE A 153 -3.77 7.60 2.67
CA ILE A 153 -4.02 6.17 2.73
C ILE A 153 -5.39 5.76 2.18
N LEU A 154 -6.40 6.63 2.22
CA LEU A 154 -7.73 6.31 1.71
C LEU A 154 -7.74 5.85 0.24
N PRO A 155 -7.00 6.47 -0.70
CA PRO A 155 -6.91 5.97 -2.07
C PRO A 155 -6.37 4.55 -2.16
N VAL A 156 -5.36 4.22 -1.36
CA VAL A 156 -4.73 2.89 -1.32
C VAL A 156 -5.74 1.85 -0.83
N LEU A 157 -6.40 2.10 0.31
CA LEU A 157 -7.40 1.19 0.87
C LEU A 157 -8.63 1.06 -0.04
N THR A 158 -9.10 2.16 -0.61
CA THR A 158 -10.26 2.18 -1.50
C THR A 158 -9.98 1.38 -2.78
N THR A 159 -8.82 1.60 -3.40
CA THR A 159 -8.38 0.80 -4.55
C THR A 159 -8.31 -0.66 -4.20
N ALA A 160 -7.63 -1.03 -3.11
CA ALA A 160 -7.45 -2.42 -2.75
C ALA A 160 -8.79 -3.12 -2.45
N LEU A 161 -9.68 -2.50 -1.69
CA LEU A 161 -10.95 -3.10 -1.29
C LEU A 161 -11.98 -3.17 -2.43
N LEU A 162 -11.95 -2.23 -3.36
CA LEU A 162 -12.85 -2.23 -4.52
C LEU A 162 -12.36 -3.10 -5.69
N SER A 163 -11.08 -3.44 -5.72
CA SER A 163 -10.50 -4.28 -6.77
C SER A 163 -10.94 -5.72 -6.62
N ASP A 164 -11.16 -6.39 -7.74
CA ASP A 164 -11.55 -7.79 -7.78
C ASP A 164 -10.37 -8.71 -7.44
N THR A 165 -10.66 -9.97 -7.15
CA THR A 165 -9.64 -11.03 -7.00
C THR A 165 -8.75 -11.07 -8.25
N ASP A 166 -7.47 -11.41 -8.10
CA ASP A 166 -6.43 -11.49 -9.13
C ASP A 166 -5.96 -10.14 -9.72
N SER A 167 -6.56 -9.02 -9.31
CA SER A 167 -6.08 -7.67 -9.66
C SER A 167 -4.63 -7.46 -9.20
N LEU A 168 -3.83 -6.81 -10.04
CA LEU A 168 -2.53 -6.26 -9.74
C LEU A 168 -2.67 -4.79 -9.31
N LEU A 169 -2.30 -4.50 -8.07
CA LEU A 169 -2.32 -3.16 -7.51
C LEU A 169 -0.90 -2.64 -7.40
N ILE A 170 -0.66 -1.43 -7.88
CA ILE A 170 0.65 -0.80 -7.88
C ILE A 170 0.53 0.46 -7.03
N PHE A 171 1.31 0.53 -5.96
CA PHE A 171 1.30 1.63 -5.02
C PHE A 171 2.69 2.23 -4.90
N GLU A 172 2.83 3.50 -5.26
CA GLU A 172 4.05 4.24 -5.00
C GLU A 172 3.95 4.96 -3.65
N GLN A 173 4.93 4.67 -2.79
CA GLN A 173 5.15 5.27 -1.47
C GLN A 173 3.85 5.42 -0.67
N PRO A 174 3.05 4.34 -0.49
CA PRO A 174 1.76 4.42 0.20
C PRO A 174 1.89 4.82 1.68
N GLU A 175 3.11 4.77 2.24
CA GLU A 175 3.44 5.12 3.60
C GLU A 175 3.75 6.61 3.82
N ILE A 176 3.88 7.39 2.75
CA ILE A 176 4.36 8.76 2.84
C ILE A 176 3.47 9.60 3.76
N HIS A 177 4.08 10.38 4.64
CA HIS A 177 3.42 11.17 5.68
C HIS A 177 2.62 10.40 6.75
N LEU A 178 2.70 9.06 6.77
CA LEU A 178 2.18 8.27 7.88
C LEU A 178 3.16 8.27 9.05
N HIS A 179 2.62 8.22 10.27
CA HIS A 179 3.42 7.98 11.46
C HIS A 179 4.09 6.59 11.38
N PRO A 180 5.35 6.41 11.86
CA PRO A 180 6.05 5.13 11.89
C PRO A 180 5.21 3.90 12.25
N ARG A 181 4.41 4.00 13.33
CA ARG A 181 3.49 2.95 13.76
C ARG A 181 2.47 2.59 12.68
N ALA A 182 1.90 3.57 12.00
CA ALA A 182 0.94 3.34 10.92
C ALA A 182 1.62 2.74 9.67
N GLN A 183 2.88 3.09 9.39
CA GLN A 183 3.66 2.45 8.30
C GLN A 183 3.88 0.95 8.58
N ALA A 184 4.20 0.59 9.82
CA ALA A 184 4.27 -0.81 10.20
C ALA A 184 2.90 -1.50 10.04
N ARG A 185 1.82 -0.90 10.56
CA ARG A 185 0.46 -1.47 10.41
C ARG A 185 0.00 -1.57 8.96
N LEU A 186 0.47 -0.68 8.10
CA LEU A 186 0.24 -0.76 6.66
C LEU A 186 0.84 -2.04 6.06
N ALA A 187 2.05 -2.45 6.46
CA ALA A 187 2.64 -3.72 6.02
C ALA A 187 1.73 -4.91 6.32
N GLU A 188 1.16 -4.95 7.53
CA GLU A 188 0.23 -6.01 7.95
C GLU A 188 -1.05 -5.97 7.13
N LEU A 189 -1.62 -4.78 6.88
CA LEU A 189 -2.79 -4.63 6.02
C LEU A 189 -2.51 -5.07 4.57
N MET A 190 -1.30 -4.87 4.07
CA MET A 190 -0.94 -5.36 2.74
C MET A 190 -0.94 -6.89 2.70
N VAL A 191 -0.41 -7.56 3.72
CA VAL A 191 -0.52 -9.03 3.81
C VAL A 191 -1.98 -9.49 3.91
N CYS A 192 -2.79 -8.79 4.72
CA CYS A 192 -4.23 -9.02 4.81
C CYS A 192 -4.94 -8.89 3.45
N LEU A 193 -4.63 -7.85 2.68
CA LEU A 193 -5.19 -7.62 1.36
C LEU A 193 -4.67 -8.66 0.35
N ALA A 194 -3.40 -9.06 0.42
CA ALA A 194 -2.85 -10.13 -0.41
C ALA A 194 -3.59 -11.47 -0.17
N ARG A 195 -3.95 -11.76 1.08
CA ARG A 195 -4.72 -12.96 1.46
C ARG A 195 -6.09 -13.06 0.78
N THR A 196 -6.65 -11.93 0.34
CA THR A 196 -7.91 -11.91 -0.41
C THR A 196 -7.75 -12.21 -1.91
N GLY A 197 -6.55 -12.59 -2.35
CA GLY A 197 -6.22 -12.96 -3.73
C GLY A 197 -5.80 -11.78 -4.60
N ARG A 198 -5.44 -10.65 -4.01
CA ARG A 198 -4.95 -9.46 -4.72
C ARG A 198 -3.43 -9.49 -4.77
N ARG A 199 -2.84 -9.10 -5.90
CA ARG A 199 -1.38 -9.02 -6.07
C ARG A 199 -0.96 -7.58 -5.98
N MET A 200 0.18 -7.31 -5.34
CA MET A 200 0.61 -5.94 -5.09
C MET A 200 2.09 -5.73 -5.41
N ILE A 201 2.39 -4.60 -6.04
CA ILE A 201 3.73 -4.05 -6.20
C ILE A 201 3.76 -2.75 -5.41
N ILE A 202 4.65 -2.68 -4.42
CA ILE A 202 4.74 -1.54 -3.51
C ILE A 202 6.14 -0.97 -3.61
N GLU A 203 6.26 0.28 -4.02
CA GLU A 203 7.48 1.05 -3.85
C GLU A 203 7.49 1.65 -2.45
N THR A 204 8.56 1.43 -1.69
CA THR A 204 8.68 1.95 -0.33
C THR A 204 10.12 2.34 -0.01
N HIS A 205 10.26 3.40 0.79
CA HIS A 205 11.52 3.78 1.43
C HIS A 205 11.47 3.58 2.95
N SER A 206 10.42 2.94 3.47
CA SER A 206 10.17 2.80 4.90
C SER A 206 10.83 1.56 5.47
N ASP A 207 11.71 1.80 6.42
CA ASP A 207 12.29 0.79 7.28
C ASP A 207 11.24 0.11 8.15
N HIS A 208 10.23 0.86 8.61
CA HIS A 208 9.13 0.36 9.42
C HIS A 208 8.26 -0.65 8.68
N LEU A 209 8.00 -0.40 7.39
CA LEU A 209 7.23 -1.31 6.54
C LEU A 209 8.02 -2.61 6.33
N ILE A 210 9.27 -2.52 5.89
CA ILE A 210 10.13 -3.69 5.65
C ILE A 210 10.36 -4.49 6.95
N ASN A 211 10.70 -3.83 8.05
CA ASN A 211 10.91 -4.52 9.33
C ASN A 211 9.63 -5.17 9.86
N ARG A 212 8.45 -4.60 9.58
CA ARG A 212 7.20 -5.26 9.96
C ARG A 212 6.93 -6.49 9.11
N LEU A 213 7.12 -6.44 7.79
CA LEU A 213 7.00 -7.63 6.92
C LEU A 213 7.93 -8.76 7.38
N ARG A 214 9.18 -8.43 7.69
CA ARG A 214 10.16 -9.39 8.22
C ARG A 214 9.68 -10.03 9.52
N ARG A 215 9.16 -9.21 10.45
CA ARG A 215 8.66 -9.68 11.74
C ARG A 215 7.48 -10.64 11.57
N ILE A 216 6.46 -10.28 10.78
CA ILE A 216 5.30 -11.16 10.59
C ILE A 216 5.66 -12.44 9.84
N SER A 217 6.65 -12.39 8.95
CA SER A 217 7.18 -13.60 8.30
C SER A 217 7.92 -14.51 9.29
N ALA A 218 8.64 -13.95 10.26
CA ALA A 218 9.32 -14.74 11.30
C ALA A 218 8.35 -15.30 12.36
N GLU A 219 7.20 -14.65 12.55
CA GLU A 219 6.14 -15.09 13.47
C GLU A 219 5.16 -16.08 12.80
N ASP A 220 5.24 -16.30 11.48
CA ASP A 220 4.46 -17.29 10.73
C ASP A 220 5.12 -18.68 10.84
N MET A 221 4.52 -19.56 11.65
CA MET A 221 5.06 -20.89 11.92
C MET A 221 4.89 -21.86 10.77
N THR A 222 4.08 -21.52 9.75
CA THR A 222 3.91 -22.34 8.55
C THR A 222 4.93 -22.05 7.46
N ASN A 223 5.67 -20.93 7.58
CA ASN A 223 6.57 -20.38 6.55
C ASN A 223 5.89 -20.08 5.20
N GLU A 224 4.57 -20.12 5.10
CA GLU A 224 3.84 -19.86 3.86
C GLU A 224 3.93 -18.38 3.44
N LEU A 225 3.97 -17.46 4.40
CA LEU A 225 4.03 -16.03 4.12
C LEU A 225 5.33 -15.64 3.39
N ALA A 226 6.44 -16.31 3.70
CA ALA A 226 7.72 -16.04 3.05
C ALA A 226 7.64 -16.23 1.52
N ASP A 227 6.90 -17.24 1.06
CA ASP A 227 6.67 -17.50 -0.37
C ASP A 227 5.72 -16.50 -1.03
N GLN A 228 4.94 -15.75 -0.25
CA GLN A 228 4.02 -14.72 -0.75
C GLN A 228 4.67 -13.32 -0.83
N VAL A 229 5.86 -13.15 -0.24
CA VAL A 229 6.51 -11.84 -0.10
C VAL A 229 7.84 -11.82 -0.84
N GLY A 230 7.91 -11.03 -1.92
CA GLY A 230 9.16 -10.70 -2.60
C GLY A 230 9.64 -9.31 -2.21
N ILE A 231 10.89 -9.18 -1.77
CA ILE A 231 11.54 -7.88 -1.54
C ILE A 231 12.64 -7.68 -2.58
N VAL A 232 12.57 -6.56 -3.29
CA VAL A 232 13.51 -6.21 -4.34
C VAL A 232 14.17 -4.88 -3.98
N PHE A 233 15.50 -4.87 -3.93
CA PHE A 233 16.28 -3.68 -3.66
C PHE A 233 16.85 -3.13 -4.96
N VAL A 234 16.67 -1.82 -5.17
CA VAL A 234 17.18 -1.11 -6.33
C VAL A 234 18.29 -0.17 -5.87
N GLN A 235 19.50 -0.39 -6.38
CA GLN A 235 20.70 0.39 -6.02
C GLN A 235 21.48 0.83 -7.25
N GLN A 236 22.25 1.91 -7.13
CA GLN A 236 23.19 2.29 -8.18
C GLN A 236 24.42 1.38 -8.14
N ASN A 237 24.86 0.92 -9.31
CA ASN A 237 26.11 0.19 -9.41
C ASN A 237 27.27 1.18 -9.50
N LYS A 238 28.29 1.05 -8.63
CA LYS A 238 29.48 1.92 -8.67
C LYS A 238 30.32 1.72 -9.94
N ASP A 239 30.21 0.54 -10.57
CA ASP A 239 31.06 0.11 -11.68
C ASP A 239 30.30 0.02 -13.03
N ARG A 240 29.01 0.34 -13.07
CA ARG A 240 28.19 0.34 -14.30
C ARG A 240 27.21 1.51 -14.32
N ASP A 241 26.96 2.06 -15.51
CA ASP A 241 25.88 3.02 -15.69
C ASP A 241 24.52 2.33 -15.50
N GLY A 242 23.70 2.88 -14.58
CA GLY A 242 22.30 2.49 -14.38
C GLY A 242 21.97 1.86 -13.02
N ALA A 243 20.70 1.51 -12.87
CA ALA A 243 20.18 0.85 -11.67
C ALA A 243 20.46 -0.66 -11.73
N TYR A 244 20.92 -1.20 -10.60
CA TYR A 244 21.10 -2.62 -10.35
C TYR A 244 20.00 -3.09 -9.39
N ILE A 245 19.38 -4.22 -9.75
CA ILE A 245 18.27 -4.81 -9.01
C ILE A 245 18.77 -6.08 -8.33
N GLU A 246 18.53 -6.19 -7.02
CA GLU A 246 18.87 -7.35 -6.22
C GLU A 246 17.63 -7.85 -5.46
N SER A 247 17.27 -9.11 -5.66
CA SER A 247 16.23 -9.76 -4.87
C SER A 247 16.79 -10.12 -3.49
N LEU A 248 16.13 -9.64 -2.44
CA LEU A 248 16.50 -9.93 -1.07
C LEU A 248 15.95 -11.30 -0.65
N LYS A 249 16.80 -12.12 -0.04
CA LYS A 249 16.47 -13.45 0.44
C LYS A 249 16.06 -13.37 1.91
N LEU A 250 14.75 -13.39 2.14
CA LEU A 250 14.19 -13.50 3.49
C LEU A 250 14.20 -14.97 3.91
N ASN A 251 14.80 -15.28 5.05
CA ASN A 251 14.75 -16.63 5.63
C ASN A 251 13.56 -16.79 6.59
N GLU A 252 13.35 -18.01 7.09
CA GLU A 252 12.27 -18.38 8.03
C GLU A 252 12.33 -17.59 9.36
N GLU A 253 13.49 -17.04 9.72
CA GLU A 253 13.71 -16.26 10.95
C GLU A 253 13.47 -14.75 10.71
N GLY A 254 13.05 -14.36 9.52
CA GLY A 254 12.86 -12.96 9.11
C GLY A 254 14.18 -12.19 8.93
N LEU A 255 15.30 -12.89 8.77
CA LEU A 255 16.59 -12.30 8.42
C LEU A 255 16.72 -12.20 6.90
N ILE A 256 17.29 -11.09 6.42
CA ILE A 256 17.66 -10.96 5.02
C ILE A 256 19.12 -11.34 4.88
N GLU A 257 19.40 -12.45 4.21
CA GLU A 257 20.76 -13.03 4.10
C GLU A 257 21.72 -12.11 3.33
N ASN A 258 21.25 -11.55 2.22
CA ASN A 258 21.99 -10.60 1.39
C ASN A 258 21.55 -9.15 1.68
N TRP A 259 21.69 -8.73 2.94
CA TRP A 259 21.31 -7.39 3.35
C TRP A 259 22.06 -6.32 2.54
N PRO A 260 21.35 -5.40 1.86
CA PRO A 260 22.01 -4.45 0.97
C PRO A 260 22.84 -3.41 1.75
N PRO A 261 24.08 -3.14 1.35
CA PRO A 261 24.94 -2.19 2.04
C PRO A 261 24.35 -0.78 2.00
N GLY A 262 24.29 -0.11 3.16
CA GLY A 262 23.75 1.25 3.31
C GLY A 262 22.23 1.33 3.51
N PHE A 263 21.47 0.27 3.25
CA PHE A 263 20.05 0.22 3.59
C PHE A 263 19.90 -0.01 5.11
N LEU A 264 19.36 0.96 5.85
CA LEU A 264 19.10 0.88 7.31
C LEU A 264 20.33 0.68 8.21
N ALA A 265 21.53 0.57 7.63
CA ALA A 265 22.79 0.44 8.37
C ALA A 265 23.13 1.72 9.14
N GLU A 266 22.80 2.89 8.58
CA GLU A 266 23.13 4.20 9.15
C GLU A 266 22.50 4.39 10.54
N THR A 267 21.22 4.07 10.72
CA THR A 267 20.53 4.18 12.01
C THR A 267 21.17 3.32 13.10
N ALA A 268 21.64 2.11 12.75
CA ALA A 268 22.30 1.21 13.68
C ALA A 268 23.73 1.67 14.01
N GLU A 269 24.46 2.18 13.01
CA GLU A 269 25.78 2.78 13.17
C GLU A 269 25.72 4.01 14.07
N ASP A 270 24.76 4.91 13.84
CA ASP A 270 24.53 6.09 14.64
C ASP A 270 24.15 5.74 16.08
N SER A 271 23.26 4.77 16.28
CA SER A 271 22.89 4.29 17.63
C SER A 271 24.12 3.79 18.39
N ARG A 272 24.98 3.01 17.72
CA ARG A 272 26.24 2.53 18.29
C ARG A 272 27.21 3.67 18.57
N ALA A 273 27.31 4.65 17.67
CA ALA A 273 28.16 5.82 17.81
C ALA A 273 27.74 6.68 19.01
N ILE A 274 26.44 6.92 19.18
CA ILE A 274 25.86 7.65 20.32
C ILE A 274 26.17 6.95 21.63
N ILE A 275 25.97 5.62 21.71
CA ILE A 275 26.30 4.84 22.92
C ILE A 275 27.80 4.97 23.25
N LYS A 276 28.67 4.82 22.25
CA LYS A 276 30.12 4.93 22.41
C LYS A 276 30.52 6.33 22.88
N ALA A 277 29.98 7.38 22.26
CA ALA A 277 30.22 8.77 22.64
C ALA A 277 29.77 9.06 24.07
N GLY A 278 28.59 8.56 24.47
CA GLY A 278 28.06 8.70 25.83
C GLY A 278 28.89 7.96 26.89
N ILE A 279 29.47 6.80 26.56
CA ILE A 279 30.42 6.11 27.44
C ILE A 279 31.71 6.93 27.60
N SER A 280 32.28 7.42 26.50
CA SER A 280 33.51 8.23 26.53
C SER A 280 33.34 9.52 27.34
N LYS A 281 32.21 10.22 27.17
CA LYS A 281 31.91 11.46 27.91
C LYS A 281 31.87 11.24 29.42
N ARG A 282 31.20 10.17 29.88
CA ARG A 282 31.13 9.79 31.30
C ARG A 282 32.48 9.39 31.91
N ARG A 283 33.38 8.79 31.12
CA ARG A 283 34.75 8.47 31.56
C ARG A 283 35.62 9.73 31.66
N GLY A 284 35.46 10.67 30.73
CA GLY A 284 36.16 11.97 30.77
C GLY A 284 35.74 12.84 31.96
N GLU A 285 34.44 12.93 32.25
CA GLU A 285 33.92 13.71 33.40
C GLU A 285 34.41 13.14 34.76
N ARG A 286 34.51 11.81 34.88
CA ARG A 286 35.08 11.17 36.08
C ARG A 286 36.58 11.42 36.28
N SER A 287 37.32 11.71 35.21
CA SER A 287 38.76 12.00 35.30
C SER A 287 39.05 13.47 35.66
N ASN A 288 38.08 14.37 35.49
CA ASN A 288 38.19 15.80 35.82
C ASN A 288 37.63 16.17 37.21
N THR A 289 37.13 15.19 37.99
CA THR A 289 36.53 15.41 39.32
C THR A 289 37.38 14.80 40.46
N ILE A 290 38.64 14.46 40.18
CA ILE A 290 39.64 13.96 41.16
C ILE A 290 40.81 14.94 41.15
#